data_AF-A0A7V6LH65-F1
#
_entry.id   AF-A0A7V6LH65-F1
#
_cell.length_a   1.000
_cell.length_b   1.000
_cell.length_c   1.000
_cell.angle_alpha   90.00
_cell.angle_beta   90.00
_cell.angle_gamma   90.00
#
_symmetry.space_group_name_H-M   'P 1'
#
loop_
_entity.id
_entity.type
_entity.pdbx_description
1 polymer ?
#
loop_
_entity_poly.entity_id
_entity_poly.type
_entity_poly.pdbx_seq_one_letter_code
_entity_poly.pdbx_strand_id
1 'polypeptide(L)'
;VTAAVQFTGTLELNVRTDGTCDSLAVAGALDLSGLTLTLNLPAEPPTVGSYTLISAEGGIQGTFEQTSVPKPWGLIMEPTAVRLTYASGTFMLLK
;
A
#
# COMPACT_ATOMS: atom_id res chain seq x y z
N VAL A 1 3.89 -2.65 26.12
CA VAL A 1 2.94 -2.63 24.99
C VAL A 1 3.30 -1.43 24.14
N THR A 2 3.97 -1.62 23.02
CA THR A 2 4.25 -0.52 22.08
C THR A 2 2.90 -0.14 21.48
N ALA A 3 2.43 1.08 21.76
CA ALA A 3 1.16 1.54 21.22
C ALA A 3 1.25 1.60 19.69
N ALA A 4 0.24 1.08 19.00
CA ALA A 4 0.14 1.28 17.56
C ALA A 4 -0.18 2.75 17.31
N VAL A 5 0.58 3.38 16.41
CA VAL A 5 0.26 4.71 15.92
C VAL A 5 -0.92 4.55 14.98
N GLN A 6 -2.06 5.09 15.38
CA GLN A 6 -3.23 5.18 14.52
C GLN A 6 -3.12 6.46 13.71
N PHE A 7 -3.11 6.33 12.40
CA PHE A 7 -3.26 7.47 11.51
C PHE A 7 -4.73 7.57 11.11
N THR A 8 -5.28 8.77 11.20
CA THR A 8 -6.64 9.08 10.75
C THR A 8 -6.57 10.09 9.61
N GLY A 9 -7.33 9.85 8.54
CA GLY A 9 -7.35 10.71 7.36
C GLY A 9 -6.95 9.98 6.07
N THR A 10 -6.51 10.75 5.07
CA THR A 10 -6.19 10.23 3.74
C THR A 10 -4.68 10.14 3.55
N LEU A 11 -4.18 8.93 3.33
CA LEU A 11 -2.82 8.66 2.87
C LEU A 11 -2.81 8.63 1.34
N GLU A 12 -2.21 9.65 0.74
CA GLU A 12 -1.98 9.71 -0.68
C GLU A 12 -0.57 9.21 -1.01
N LEU A 13 -0.47 8.20 -1.88
CA LEU A 13 0.80 7.69 -2.37
C LEU A 13 0.82 7.76 -3.89
N ASN A 14 1.90 8.29 -4.45
CA ASN A 14 2.09 8.43 -5.87
C ASN A 14 3.07 7.38 -6.38
N VAL A 15 2.71 6.74 -7.49
CA VAL A 15 3.65 5.94 -8.28
C VAL A 15 3.86 6.68 -9.59
N ARG A 16 5.11 6.75 -10.04
CA ARG A 16 5.48 7.41 -11.29
C ARG A 16 5.99 6.40 -12.31
N THR A 17 5.94 6.78 -13.58
CA THR A 17 6.42 5.97 -14.71
C THR A 17 7.95 5.80 -14.70
N ASP A 18 8.67 6.65 -13.97
CA ASP A 18 10.12 6.54 -13.77
C ASP A 18 10.52 5.43 -12.78
N GLY A 19 9.54 4.73 -12.19
CA GLY A 19 9.75 3.68 -11.20
C GLY A 19 9.87 4.20 -9.76
N THR A 20 9.69 5.51 -9.52
CA THR A 20 9.62 6.06 -8.18
C THR A 20 8.22 5.85 -7.59
N CYS A 21 8.17 5.50 -6.31
CA CYS A 21 6.93 5.39 -5.54
C CYS A 21 7.10 6.04 -4.17
N ASP A 22 6.04 6.68 -3.69
CA ASP A 22 5.97 7.10 -2.29
C ASP A 22 5.90 5.86 -1.39
N SER A 23 6.72 5.86 -0.34
CA SER A 23 6.72 4.81 0.68
C SER A 23 6.65 5.42 2.08
N LEU A 24 5.80 4.85 2.92
CA LEU A 24 5.66 5.22 4.32
C LEU A 24 6.36 4.16 5.18
N ALA A 25 7.42 4.56 5.88
CA ALA A 25 8.12 3.70 6.83
C ALA A 25 7.80 4.12 8.27
N VAL A 26 7.30 3.18 9.06
CA VAL A 26 6.92 3.36 10.46
C VAL A 26 7.76 2.42 11.30
N ALA A 27 8.57 2.96 12.22
CA ALA A 27 9.40 2.15 13.12
C ALA A 27 8.59 1.44 14.23
N GLY A 28 7.30 1.76 14.36
CA GLY A 28 6.38 1.21 15.36
C GLY A 28 5.28 0.35 14.75
N ALA A 29 4.32 -0.03 15.60
CA ALA A 29 3.09 -0.64 15.13
C ALA A 29 2.21 0.44 14.47
N LEU A 30 1.54 0.08 13.39
CA LEU A 30 0.73 0.95 12.57
C LEU A 30 -0.71 0.44 12.56
N ASP A 31 -1.67 1.25 13.02
CA ASP A 31 -3.07 0.94 12.86
C ASP A 31 -3.64 1.69 11.65
N LEU A 32 -4.18 0.93 10.69
CA LEU A 32 -4.80 1.44 9.46
C LEU A 32 -6.30 1.70 9.63
N SER A 33 -6.87 1.35 10.78
CA SER A 33 -8.29 1.54 11.09
C SER A 33 -8.59 3.05 11.15
N GLY A 34 -9.29 3.58 10.15
CA GLY A 34 -9.57 5.01 9.98
C GLY A 34 -8.67 5.73 8.96
N LEU A 35 -7.82 4.99 8.25
CA LEU A 35 -7.01 5.52 7.16
C LEU A 35 -7.67 5.20 5.81
N THR A 36 -7.78 6.22 4.97
CA THR A 36 -8.16 6.09 3.57
C THR A 36 -6.89 6.09 2.71
N LEU A 37 -6.69 5.07 1.88
CA LEU A 37 -5.57 5.00 0.95
C LEU A 37 -6.01 5.48 -0.44
N THR A 38 -5.34 6.54 -0.91
CA THR A 38 -5.48 7.08 -2.26
C THR A 38 -4.19 6.84 -3.03
N LEU A 39 -4.30 6.14 -4.16
CA LEU A 39 -3.16 5.85 -5.02
C LEU A 39 -3.25 6.65 -6.32
N ASN A 40 -2.29 7.54 -6.51
CA ASN A 40 -2.10 8.25 -7.77
C ASN A 40 -1.14 7.42 -8.62
N LEU A 41 -1.72 6.69 -9.57
CA LEU A 41 -1.00 5.76 -10.41
C LEU A 41 -0.89 6.36 -11.81
N PRO A 42 0.25 6.18 -12.50
CA PRO A 42 0.41 6.71 -13.82
C PRO A 42 -0.51 5.97 -14.79
N ALA A 43 -1.06 6.70 -15.77
CA ALA A 43 -1.90 6.12 -16.82
C ALA A 43 -1.09 5.19 -17.74
N GLU A 44 0.20 5.47 -17.90
CA GLU A 44 1.13 4.59 -18.58
C GLU A 44 1.68 3.53 -17.62
N PRO A 45 1.71 2.26 -18.06
CA PRO A 45 2.12 1.16 -17.21
C PRO A 45 3.62 1.25 -16.91
N PRO A 46 4.03 1.33 -15.64
CA PRO A 46 5.44 1.17 -15.31
C PRO A 46 5.85 -0.29 -15.54
N THR A 47 7.14 -0.52 -15.69
CA THR A 47 7.72 -1.86 -15.79
C THR A 47 7.16 -2.74 -14.66
N VAL A 48 6.68 -3.94 -15.00
CA VAL A 48 6.09 -4.90 -14.05
C VAL A 48 6.96 -4.99 -12.80
N GLY A 49 6.36 -4.70 -11.64
CA GLY A 49 7.11 -4.55 -10.40
C GLY A 49 6.21 -4.53 -9.17
N SER A 50 6.82 -4.89 -8.04
CA SER A 50 6.22 -4.79 -6.71
C SER A 50 6.80 -3.58 -5.98
N TYR A 51 5.94 -2.66 -5.57
CA TYR A 51 6.28 -1.42 -4.89
C TYR A 51 5.89 -1.53 -3.42
N THR A 52 6.81 -1.28 -2.51
CA THR A 52 6.50 -1.23 -1.08
C THR A 52 5.95 0.15 -0.75
N LEU A 53 4.65 0.23 -0.54
CA LEU A 53 3.94 1.46 -0.20
C LEU A 53 4.06 1.79 1.28
N ILE A 54 3.95 0.77 2.14
CA ILE A 54 4.02 0.95 3.59
C ILE A 54 4.89 -0.15 4.18
N SER A 55 5.70 0.21 5.17
CA SER A 55 6.45 -0.71 6.01
C SER A 55 6.27 -0.30 7.47
N ALA A 56 5.91 -1.23 8.33
CA ALA A 56 5.72 -1.02 9.76
C ALA A 56 6.50 -2.09 10.53
N GLU A 57 7.60 -1.71 11.17
CA GLU A 57 8.46 -2.65 11.91
C GLU A 57 7.74 -3.26 13.12
N GLY A 58 6.85 -2.50 13.77
CA GLY A 58 6.04 -3.00 14.88
C GLY A 58 4.77 -3.75 14.44
N GLY A 59 4.56 -3.92 13.14
CA GLY A 59 3.40 -4.59 12.56
C GLY A 59 2.28 -3.65 12.15
N ILE A 60 1.48 -4.11 11.20
CA ILE A 60 0.27 -3.45 10.71
C ILE A 60 -0.93 -4.12 11.40
N GLN A 61 -1.78 -3.31 12.00
CA GLN A 61 -3.03 -3.71 12.61
C GLN A 61 -4.20 -3.05 11.88
N GLY A 62 -5.32 -3.77 11.84
CA GLY A 62 -6.50 -3.33 11.10
C GLY A 62 -6.34 -3.37 9.58
N THR A 63 -7.34 -2.84 8.91
CA THR A 63 -7.37 -2.67 7.45
C THR A 63 -7.72 -1.23 7.12
N PHE A 64 -7.27 -0.72 5.98
CA PHE A 64 -7.71 0.59 5.50
C PHE A 64 -9.24 0.64 5.48
N GLU A 65 -9.82 1.76 5.92
CA GLU A 65 -11.27 1.96 5.83
C GLU A 65 -11.73 2.02 4.38
N GLN A 66 -10.90 2.61 3.52
CA GLN A 66 -11.18 2.70 2.09
C GLN A 66 -9.88 2.67 1.30
N THR A 67 -9.82 1.85 0.26
CA THR A 67 -8.71 1.80 -0.69
C THR A 67 -9.24 1.92 -2.10
N SER A 68 -8.81 2.95 -2.82
CA SER A 68 -9.08 3.08 -4.26
C SER A 68 -7.87 2.60 -5.06
N VAL A 69 -7.90 1.33 -5.44
CA VAL A 69 -6.86 0.70 -6.28
C VAL A 69 -7.46 0.45 -7.67
N PRO A 70 -7.14 1.26 -8.69
CA PRO A 70 -7.63 1.03 -10.05
C PRO A 70 -6.99 -0.22 -10.66
N LYS A 71 -7.76 -1.00 -11.42
CA LYS A 71 -7.20 -2.11 -12.21
C LYS A 71 -6.26 -1.56 -13.29
N PRO A 72 -5.14 -2.24 -13.61
CA PRO A 72 -4.79 -3.61 -13.23
C PRO A 72 -3.84 -3.70 -12.01
N TRP A 73 -3.86 -2.71 -11.12
CA TRP A 73 -3.05 -2.73 -9.91
C TRP A 73 -3.70 -3.60 -8.83
N GLY A 74 -2.87 -4.27 -8.03
CA GLY A 74 -3.31 -5.06 -6.88
C GLY A 74 -2.55 -4.68 -5.63
N LEU A 75 -3.29 -4.45 -4.55
CA LEU A 75 -2.74 -4.16 -3.24
C LEU A 75 -2.65 -5.47 -2.44
N ILE A 76 -1.45 -5.77 -1.94
CA ILE A 76 -1.16 -6.90 -1.08
C ILE A 76 -0.86 -6.34 0.30
N MET A 77 -1.68 -6.68 1.27
CA MET A 77 -1.46 -6.33 2.67
C MET A 77 -0.77 -7.49 3.37
N GLU A 78 0.42 -7.24 3.88
CA GLU A 78 1.20 -8.14 4.72
C GLU A 78 1.13 -7.68 6.19
N PRO A 79 1.48 -8.54 7.16
CA PRO A 79 1.44 -8.19 8.58
C PRO A 79 2.37 -7.05 8.98
N THR A 80 3.37 -6.72 8.16
CA THR A 80 4.37 -5.68 8.45
C THR A 80 4.61 -4.74 7.26
N ALA A 81 3.91 -4.94 6.14
CA ALA A 81 4.11 -4.15 4.94
C ALA A 81 2.85 -4.10 4.08
N VAL A 82 2.67 -3.03 3.33
CA VAL A 82 1.69 -2.97 2.25
C VAL A 82 2.44 -2.82 0.95
N ARG A 83 2.18 -3.75 0.03
CA ARG A 83 2.80 -3.78 -1.30
C ARG A 83 1.77 -3.54 -2.37
N LEU A 84 2.17 -2.81 -3.40
CA LEU A 84 1.40 -2.62 -4.61
C LEU A 84 2.09 -3.38 -5.72
N THR A 85 1.37 -4.30 -6.35
CA THR A 85 1.85 -5.05 -7.50
C THR A 85 1.11 -4.55 -8.74
N TYR A 86 1.88 -4.23 -9.77
CA TYR A 86 1.35 -4.00 -11.10
C TYR A 86 1.31 -5.34 -11.85
N ALA A 87 0.11 -5.87 -12.13
CA ALA A 87 -0.01 -7.09 -12.94
C ALA A 87 -0.47 -6.73 -14.35
N SER A 88 0.40 -6.92 -15.35
CA SER A 88 0.00 -6.89 -16.76
C SER A 88 -0.67 -8.21 -17.18
N GLY A 89 -1.65 -8.69 -16.38
CA GLY A 89 -2.31 -9.98 -16.56
C GLY A 89 -3.21 -10.37 -15.37
N THR A 90 -4.04 -11.40 -15.53
CA THR A 90 -5.00 -11.88 -14.52
C THR A 90 -4.31 -12.22 -13.20
N PHE A 91 -4.65 -11.49 -12.12
CA PHE A 91 -4.28 -11.86 -10.75
C PHE A 91 -4.87 -13.23 -10.41
N MET A 92 -4.08 -14.30 -10.49
CA MET A 92 -4.42 -15.57 -9.86
C MET A 92 -4.02 -15.47 -8.38
N LEU A 93 -4.99 -15.18 -7.51
CA LEU A 93 -4.83 -15.50 -6.09
C LEU A 93 -4.70 -17.02 -5.96
N LEU A 94 -3.49 -17.51 -5.70
CA LEU A 94 -3.30 -18.86 -5.21
C LEU A 94 -3.68 -18.87 -3.72
N LYS A 95 -4.73 -19.63 -3.43
CA LYS A 95 -5.29 -19.90 -2.10
C LYS A 95 -4.43 -20.90 -1.33
#